data_AF-H2YJM8-F1
#
_entry.id   AF-H2YJM8-F1
#
_cell.length_a   1.000
_cell.length_b   1.000
_cell.length_c   1.000
_cell.angle_alpha   90.00
_cell.angle_beta   90.00
_cell.angle_gamma   90.00
#
_symmetry.space_group_name_H-M   'P 1'
#
loop_
_entity.id
_entity.type
_entity.pdbx_description
1 polymer ?
#
loop_
_entity_poly.entity_id
_entity_poly.type
_entity_poly.pdbx_seq_one_letter_code
_entity_poly.pdbx_strand_id
1 'polypeptide(L)'
;MNLASNIIFSNGELDPWKDGGVLHDLSPTLVALLVEEGAHHLDLRGSNPDDPASVIKVRQQELEIIKGWIAQHWAKKLGNTRGLKSYTQKQIEDVVRKVRWRKMT
;
A
#
# COMPACT_ATOMS: atom_id res chain seq x y z
N MET A 1 3.24 15.45 -17.31
CA MET A 1 3.20 13.96 -17.46
C MET A 1 3.84 13.38 -16.22
N ASN A 2 3.17 12.45 -15.53
CA ASN A 2 3.84 11.62 -14.52
C ASN A 2 4.28 10.32 -15.19
N LEU A 3 5.58 10.02 -15.14
CA LEU A 3 6.16 8.80 -15.72
C LEU A 3 5.99 7.58 -14.81
N ALA A 4 5.62 7.80 -13.55
CA ALA A 4 5.38 6.79 -12.54
C ALA A 4 4.02 7.01 -11.85
N SER A 5 3.44 5.93 -11.32
CA SER A 5 2.20 5.93 -10.55
C SER A 5 2.15 4.72 -9.64
N ASN A 6 1.36 4.82 -8.57
CA ASN A 6 1.08 3.72 -7.62
C ASN A 6 2.35 3.25 -6.90
N ILE A 7 3.05 4.21 -6.29
CA ILE A 7 4.23 3.95 -5.46
C ILE A 7 4.02 4.59 -4.09
N ILE A 8 4.34 3.83 -3.04
CA ILE A 8 4.47 4.33 -1.68
C ILE A 8 5.96 4.40 -1.37
N PHE A 9 6.42 5.54 -0.89
CA PHE A 9 7.77 5.74 -0.36
C PHE A 9 7.68 5.81 1.16
N SER A 10 7.86 4.68 1.86
CA SER A 10 7.92 4.64 3.32
C SER A 10 9.36 4.89 3.79
N ASN A 11 9.52 5.72 4.82
CA ASN A 11 10.81 5.94 5.48
C ASN A 11 10.64 5.90 7.00
N GLY A 12 11.65 5.40 7.71
CA GLY A 12 11.74 5.52 9.16
C GLY A 12 12.34 6.85 9.57
N GLU A 13 11.79 7.51 10.59
CA GLU A 13 12.32 8.78 11.11
C GLU A 13 13.78 8.68 11.55
N LEU A 14 14.15 7.54 12.16
CA LEU A 14 15.48 7.24 12.69
C LEU A 14 16.42 6.58 11.65
N ASP A 15 15.93 6.35 10.43
CA ASP A 15 16.72 5.74 9.37
C ASP A 15 17.72 6.74 8.78
N PRO A 16 19.04 6.49 8.84
CA PRO A 16 20.03 7.38 8.21
C PRO A 16 19.87 7.45 6.67
N TRP A 17 19.19 6.48 6.06
CA TRP A 17 18.92 6.50 4.61
C TRP A 17 17.73 7.38 4.22
N LYS A 18 16.90 7.81 5.17
CA LYS A 18 15.68 8.60 4.94
C LYS A 18 15.95 9.83 4.07
N ASP A 19 17.00 10.59 4.39
CA ASP A 19 17.28 11.87 3.72
C ASP A 19 17.75 11.69 2.25
N GLY A 20 18.08 10.45 1.85
CA GLY A 20 18.32 10.10 0.45
C GLY A 20 17.07 9.67 -0.33
N GLY A 21 15.91 9.58 0.33
CA GLY A 21 14.65 9.10 -0.22
C GLY A 21 13.67 10.20 -0.66
N VAL A 22 12.39 9.83 -0.80
CA VAL A 22 11.27 10.74 -1.11
C VAL A 22 10.48 11.00 0.17
N LEU A 23 10.44 12.26 0.62
CA LEU A 23 9.90 12.66 1.93
C LEU A 23 8.56 13.40 1.87
N HIS A 24 8.04 13.66 0.68
CA HIS A 24 6.75 14.31 0.47
C HIS A 24 6.08 13.71 -0.77
N ASP A 25 4.75 13.80 -0.80
CA ASP A 25 3.97 13.34 -1.94
C ASP A 25 4.40 14.06 -3.22
N LEU A 26 4.69 13.29 -4.26
CA LEU A 26 5.02 13.82 -5.59
C LEU A 26 3.77 13.93 -6.46
N SER A 27 2.72 13.17 -6.14
CA SER A 27 1.42 13.21 -6.80
C SER A 27 0.38 12.40 -6.01
N PRO A 28 -0.92 12.43 -6.37
CA PRO A 28 -1.94 11.62 -5.69
C PRO A 28 -1.71 10.09 -5.68
N THR A 29 -0.80 9.58 -6.53
CA THR A 29 -0.46 8.14 -6.58
C THR A 29 1.02 7.84 -6.30
N LEU A 30 1.79 8.87 -5.96
CA LEU A 30 3.20 8.77 -5.57
C LEU A 30 3.33 9.39 -4.17
N VAL A 31 3.01 8.60 -3.16
CA VAL A 31 2.81 9.07 -1.79
C VAL A 31 4.00 8.75 -0.90
N ALA A 32 4.32 9.62 0.04
CA ALA A 32 5.38 9.43 1.02
C ALA A 32 4.78 9.20 2.41
N LEU A 33 5.23 8.15 3.11
CA LEU A 33 4.80 7.81 4.47
C LEU A 33 5.99 7.84 5.41
N LEU A 34 5.85 8.50 6.55
CA LEU A 34 6.85 8.54 7.59
C LEU A 34 6.43 7.65 8.76
N VAL A 35 7.31 6.73 9.14
CA VAL A 35 7.19 5.94 10.37
C VAL A 35 7.98 6.67 11.47
N GLU A 36 7.28 7.47 12.28
CA GLU A 36 7.84 8.07 13.50
C GLU A 36 8.43 6.98 14.40
N GLU A 37 9.59 7.21 15.02
CA GLU A 37 10.35 6.19 15.79
C GLU A 37 10.81 4.95 14.99
N GLY A 38 10.50 4.89 13.69
CA GLY A 38 10.92 3.79 12.80
C GLY A 38 12.37 3.93 12.37
N ALA A 39 13.10 2.82 12.38
CA ALA A 39 14.40 2.71 11.72
C ALA A 39 14.23 2.14 10.30
N HIS A 40 15.30 1.56 9.74
CA HIS A 40 15.33 1.05 8.37
C HIS A 40 14.18 0.07 8.06
N HIS A 41 13.24 0.51 7.23
CA HIS A 41 12.06 -0.23 6.71
C HIS A 41 11.29 -1.08 7.75
N LEU A 42 10.99 -0.49 8.93
CA LEU A 42 10.27 -1.18 10.02
C LEU A 42 8.88 -1.70 9.61
N ASP A 43 8.20 -0.96 8.74
CA ASP A 43 6.91 -1.28 8.11
C ASP A 43 6.89 -2.67 7.46
N LEU A 44 8.01 -3.12 6.87
CA LEU A 44 8.13 -4.42 6.20
C LEU A 44 8.40 -5.60 7.15
N ARG A 45 8.72 -5.36 8.43
CA ARG A 45 8.96 -6.44 9.40
C ARG A 45 7.64 -7.09 9.83
N GLY A 46 7.72 -8.31 10.37
CA GLY A 46 6.54 -8.95 10.98
C GLY A 46 6.06 -8.18 12.21
N SER A 47 4.76 -8.26 12.50
CA SER A 47 4.19 -7.57 13.65
C SER A 47 4.80 -8.02 14.98
N ASN A 48 4.98 -7.06 15.88
CA ASN A 48 5.53 -7.24 17.21
C ASN A 48 4.65 -6.47 18.23
N PRO A 49 4.34 -7.04 19.41
CA PRO A 49 3.67 -6.31 20.49
C PRO A 49 4.34 -4.99 20.90
N ASP A 50 5.65 -4.86 20.68
CA ASP A 50 6.44 -3.67 20.98
C ASP A 50 6.52 -2.68 19.79
N ASP A 51 5.78 -2.93 18.69
CA ASP A 51 5.76 -2.01 17.56
C ASP A 51 5.19 -0.64 17.99
N PRO A 52 5.86 0.48 17.63
CA PRO A 52 5.32 1.80 17.90
C PRO A 52 4.00 2.01 17.15
N ALA A 53 3.09 2.80 17.73
CA ALA A 53 1.78 3.04 17.14
C ALA A 53 1.85 3.62 15.71
N SER A 54 2.93 4.36 15.41
CA SER A 54 3.23 4.92 14.10
C SER A 54 3.34 3.85 13.01
N VAL A 55 4.07 2.74 13.24
CA VAL A 55 4.24 1.71 12.22
C VAL A 55 2.98 0.90 11.99
N ILE A 56 2.18 0.68 13.04
CA ILE A 56 0.86 0.05 12.93
C ILE A 56 -0.05 0.90 12.04
N LYS A 57 -0.07 2.22 12.26
CA LYS A 57 -0.85 3.17 11.45
C LYS A 57 -0.37 3.20 10.00
N VAL A 58 0.94 3.24 9.76
CA VAL A 58 1.52 3.25 8.41
C VAL A 58 1.19 1.95 7.67
N ARG A 59 1.36 0.78 8.29
CA ARG A 59 0.97 -0.51 7.69
C ARG A 59 -0.51 -0.55 7.31
N GLN A 60 -1.39 0.03 8.14
CA GLN A 60 -2.81 0.12 7.82
C GLN A 60 -3.08 1.06 6.63
N GLN A 61 -2.36 2.19 6.51
CA GLN A 61 -2.45 3.08 5.35
C GLN A 61 -1.96 2.41 4.08
N GLU A 62 -0.80 1.75 4.12
CA GLU A 62 -0.23 0.98 3.01
C GLU A 62 -1.21 -0.09 2.52
N LEU A 63 -1.79 -0.84 3.47
CA LEU A 63 -2.78 -1.88 3.20
C LEU A 63 -3.99 -1.32 2.42
N GLU A 64 -4.56 -0.21 2.86
CA GLU A 64 -5.73 0.39 2.19
C GLU A 64 -5.38 0.94 0.80
N ILE A 65 -4.20 1.55 0.64
CA ILE A 65 -3.72 2.02 -0.67
C ILE A 65 -3.54 0.84 -1.64
N ILE A 66 -2.86 -0.22 -1.21
CA ILE A 66 -2.60 -1.41 -2.03
C ILE A 66 -3.92 -2.11 -2.40
N LYS A 67 -4.86 -2.25 -1.47
CA LYS A 67 -6.22 -2.75 -1.76
C LYS A 67 -6.91 -1.89 -2.84
N GLY A 68 -6.79 -0.57 -2.73
CA GLY A 68 -7.27 0.38 -3.73
C GLY A 68 -6.68 0.11 -5.11
N TRP A 69 -5.36 -0.08 -5.22
CA TRP A 69 -4.70 -0.40 -6.49
C TRP A 69 -5.19 -1.73 -7.08
N ILE A 70 -5.35 -2.77 -6.26
CA ILE A 70 -5.89 -4.06 -6.70
C ILE A 70 -7.33 -3.90 -7.23
N ALA A 71 -8.19 -3.18 -6.50
CA ALA A 71 -9.56 -2.93 -6.91
C ALA A 71 -9.62 -2.15 -8.24
N GLN A 72 -8.83 -1.08 -8.38
CA GLN A 72 -8.74 -0.29 -9.61
C GLN A 72 -8.25 -1.13 -10.80
N HIS A 73 -7.25 -2.00 -10.60
CA HIS A 73 -6.75 -2.91 -11.64
C HIS A 73 -7.88 -3.80 -12.16
N TRP A 74 -8.63 -4.45 -11.26
CA TRP A 74 -9.73 -5.32 -11.65
C TRP A 74 -10.89 -4.56 -12.30
N ALA A 75 -11.26 -3.39 -11.77
CA ALA A 75 -12.27 -2.54 -12.40
C ALA A 75 -11.91 -2.16 -13.84
N LYS A 76 -10.65 -1.77 -14.09
CA LYS A 76 -10.16 -1.45 -15.44
C LYS A 76 -10.15 -2.67 -16.35
N LYS A 77 -9.67 -3.82 -15.85
CA LYS A 77 -9.62 -5.07 -16.62
C LYS A 77 -11.02 -5.51 -17.05
N LEU A 78 -11.99 -5.44 -16.14
CA LEU A 78 -13.38 -5.84 -16.39
C LEU A 78 -14.12 -4.84 -17.29
N GLY A 79 -13.87 -3.54 -17.15
CA GLY A 79 -14.41 -2.50 -18.03
C GLY A 79 -13.89 -2.60 -19.47
N ASN A 80 -12.68 -3.11 -19.67
CA ASN A 80 -12.09 -3.32 -21.00
C ASN A 80 -12.50 -4.65 -21.66
N THR A 81 -12.92 -5.66 -20.89
CA THR A 81 -13.42 -6.94 -21.44
C THR A 81 -14.90 -6.85 -21.80
N ARG A 82 -15.26 -6.16 -22.89
CA ARG A 82 -16.64 -6.13 -23.42
C ARG A 82 -17.12 -7.46 -24.05
N GLY A 83 -16.48 -8.61 -23.76
CA GLY A 83 -16.81 -9.89 -24.38
C GLY A 83 -16.47 -11.16 -23.58
N LEU A 84 -15.91 -11.05 -22.38
CA LEU A 84 -15.72 -12.18 -21.46
C LEU A 84 -16.63 -11.94 -20.27
N LYS A 85 -17.54 -12.89 -20.00
CA LYS A 85 -18.58 -12.82 -18.95
C LYS A 85 -18.04 -12.12 -17.70
N SER A 86 -18.56 -10.92 -17.44
CA SER A 86 -18.12 -9.99 -16.40
C SER A 86 -18.01 -10.68 -15.05
N TYR A 87 -16.84 -10.62 -14.41
CA TYR A 87 -16.73 -10.95 -13.00
C TYR A 87 -17.62 -9.99 -12.20
N THR A 88 -18.44 -10.52 -11.32
CA THR A 88 -19.32 -9.78 -10.41
C THR A 88 -18.50 -9.06 -9.33
N GLN A 89 -19.04 -7.99 -8.76
CA GLN A 89 -18.46 -7.28 -7.60
C GLN A 89 -18.02 -8.24 -6.47
N LYS A 90 -18.82 -9.29 -6.24
CA LYS A 90 -18.54 -10.37 -5.29
C LYS A 90 -17.25 -11.14 -5.63
N GLN A 91 -16.94 -11.35 -6.90
CA GLN A 91 -15.72 -12.03 -7.32
C GLN A 91 -14.48 -11.14 -7.15
N ILE A 92 -14.60 -9.81 -7.28
CA ILE A 92 -13.51 -8.88 -6.96
C ILE A 92 -13.26 -8.89 -5.45
N GLU A 93 -14.33 -8.80 -4.66
CA GLU A 93 -14.25 -8.92 -3.20
C GLU A 93 -13.67 -10.27 -2.78
N ASP A 94 -14.00 -11.37 -3.46
CA ASP A 94 -13.44 -12.68 -3.20
C ASP A 94 -11.94 -12.76 -3.55
N VAL A 95 -11.48 -12.11 -4.62
CA VAL A 95 -10.04 -12.01 -4.94
C VAL A 95 -9.31 -11.21 -3.86
N VAL A 96 -9.86 -10.07 -3.45
CA VAL A 96 -9.29 -9.24 -2.38
C VAL A 96 -9.31 -9.98 -1.03
N ARG A 97 -10.34 -10.79 -0.75
CA ARG A 97 -10.45 -11.63 0.45
C ARG A 97 -9.54 -12.86 0.43
N LYS A 98 -9.24 -13.42 -0.76
CA LYS A 98 -8.32 -14.56 -0.92
C LYS A 98 -6.85 -14.17 -0.71
N VAL A 99 -6.50 -12.91 -0.90
CA VAL A 99 -5.22 -12.39 -0.39
C VAL A 99 -5.30 -12.41 1.14
N ARG A 100 -4.56 -13.34 1.75
CA ARG A 100 -4.59 -13.57 3.20
C ARG A 100 -3.84 -12.45 3.92
N TRP A 101 -4.52 -11.33 4.21
CA TRP A 101 -3.99 -10.16 4.94
C TRP A 101 -3.69 -10.38 6.45
N ARG A 102 -3.69 -11.64 6.89
CA ARG A 102 -3.96 -12.02 8.29
C ARG A 102 -2.81 -11.78 9.29
N LYS A 103 -1.81 -10.96 8.97
CA LYS A 103 -0.61 -10.73 9.80
C LYS A 103 0.01 -9.32 9.70
N MET A 104 -0.71 -8.32 9.18
CA MET A 104 -0.18 -6.95 9.03
C MET A 104 -0.49 -6.03 10.21
N THR A 105 -1.36 -6.45 11.13
CA THR A 105 -1.71 -5.75 12.38
C THR A 105 -1.27 -6.59 13.56
#